data_AF-A0A7X0RN94-F1
#
_entry.id   AF-A0A7X0RN94-F1
#
_cell.length_a   1.000
_cell.length_b   1.000
_cell.length_c   1.000
_cell.angle_alpha   90.00
_cell.angle_beta   90.00
_cell.angle_gamma   90.00
#
_symmetry.space_group_name_H-M   'P 1'
#
loop_
_entity.id
_entity.type
_entity.pdbx_description
1 polymer ?
#
loop_
_entity_poly.entity_id
_entity_poly.type
_entity_poly.pdbx_seq_one_letter_code
_entity_poly.pdbx_strand_id
1 'polypeptide(L)'
;MSNLRQGLVGEYLFIGNAEDTSGFGRHGRVEGATLTEDRFGAANSAYAFSGQGDCIVLNPFPNLGTEAFSLSAWAKYDQEAALKGWNNAIVSQDDHGRVLDQSRRVFQLSTKGAYATWHRMRQSTDAVGKHPIQWGVWYHFVAIYDGTQHRLYVNGVLQDVQTGSFEPNFEEPIYIGKKNSDEKRFWFHGVLDDIRIYDRSLTDDEVLELYAEQGYTGDPERTPAPPRTVRKAAAAKKWMNKPIRVRKTLEFRKIEWNDCYNSFALALYGVMRYSNKQISLAQALIYTGQGFAINTDTTVAPMDVLGDGSLLQEALRNLGFDMEVLAANMYGGDWEEDTVERALYMVRESIQRGFPVVGWNLDNYEHGLIYGYDDKRRVLNVQDINAQNGAELSYDDFGRRPLHGNPIDPEMFVLVLRERSETPHAHLSVTRYTEQEDANYRNTLKNALSLAARHIEGDGLTGDDGRKNGIAAIDAWIAAFETEAAHRFFTSYNLLWLTSTRQYLISFFTQSAITHCTGIQDHTLQHLMLEAADVYLSSYRTWVYLREMFPFPQGADTTDPRLKFEAIQLLKKARQAEATGLTVLRDIVGHLSGRHTETSPPITERTIG
;
A
#
# COMPACT_ATOMS: atom_id res chain seq x y z
N MET A 1 -8.28 6.70 18.01
CA MET A 1 -8.53 5.50 17.19
C MET A 1 -8.59 4.32 18.14
N SER A 2 -9.66 3.54 18.07
CA SER A 2 -9.82 2.26 18.75
C SER A 2 -8.69 1.32 18.35
N ASN A 3 -8.13 0.60 19.31
CA ASN A 3 -7.12 -0.41 19.05
C ASN A 3 -7.80 -1.78 19.18
N LEU A 4 -8.13 -2.43 18.05
CA LEU A 4 -8.73 -3.77 18.03
C LEU A 4 -7.80 -4.88 18.55
N ARG A 5 -6.53 -4.59 18.86
CA ARG A 5 -5.66 -5.50 19.62
C ARG A 5 -5.74 -5.25 21.12
N GLN A 6 -6.18 -4.07 21.56
CA GLN A 6 -6.36 -3.78 22.98
C GLN A 6 -7.45 -4.68 23.55
N GLY A 7 -7.13 -5.41 24.61
CA GLY A 7 -8.05 -6.33 25.27
C GLY A 7 -8.36 -7.59 24.47
N LEU A 8 -7.69 -7.86 23.35
CA LEU A 8 -7.84 -9.10 22.60
C LEU A 8 -7.17 -10.25 23.37
N VAL A 9 -7.95 -11.23 23.83
CA VAL A 9 -7.49 -12.34 24.68
C VAL A 9 -7.61 -13.72 24.01
N GLY A 10 -8.17 -13.78 22.81
CA GLY A 10 -8.12 -14.96 21.95
C GLY A 10 -8.48 -14.59 20.51
N GLU A 11 -7.73 -15.10 19.55
CA GLU A 11 -7.94 -14.84 18.12
C GLU A 11 -7.68 -16.11 17.30
N TYR A 12 -8.70 -16.60 16.61
CA TYR A 12 -8.66 -17.83 15.82
C TYR A 12 -9.08 -17.51 14.39
N LEU A 13 -8.10 -17.16 13.55
CA LEU A 13 -8.28 -16.80 12.14
C LEU A 13 -8.41 -18.03 11.22
N PHE A 14 -8.26 -19.22 11.79
CA PHE A 14 -8.35 -20.52 11.10
C PHE A 14 -7.47 -20.70 9.85
N ILE A 15 -6.34 -20.00 9.78
CA ILE A 15 -5.36 -20.11 8.68
C ILE A 15 -4.59 -21.44 8.82
N GLY A 16 -5.17 -22.51 8.27
CA GLY A 16 -4.59 -23.85 8.23
C GLY A 16 -4.62 -24.65 9.54
N ASN A 17 -5.03 -24.04 10.66
CA ASN A 17 -5.14 -24.69 11.97
C ASN A 17 -6.07 -23.88 12.91
N ALA A 18 -6.25 -24.33 14.16
CA ALA A 18 -6.99 -23.60 15.19
C ALA A 18 -6.09 -22.90 16.22
N GLU A 19 -4.93 -22.39 15.80
CA GLU A 19 -3.99 -21.71 16.70
C GLU A 19 -4.48 -20.32 17.12
N ASP A 20 -4.30 -19.98 18.40
CA ASP A 20 -4.49 -18.64 18.92
C ASP A 20 -3.38 -17.67 18.46
N THR A 21 -3.79 -16.63 17.73
CA THR A 21 -2.95 -15.58 17.16
C THR A 21 -2.97 -14.28 17.98
N SER A 22 -3.69 -14.24 19.11
CA SER A 22 -3.72 -13.08 20.02
C SER A 22 -2.42 -12.87 20.80
N GLY A 23 -1.54 -13.88 20.83
CA GLY A 23 -0.28 -13.87 21.57
C GLY A 23 -0.34 -14.52 22.96
N PHE A 24 -1.50 -15.06 23.36
CA PHE A 24 -1.67 -15.74 24.65
C PHE A 24 -1.48 -17.26 24.60
N GLY A 25 -1.27 -17.84 23.41
CA GLY A 25 -0.95 -19.27 23.23
C GLY A 25 -2.10 -20.21 23.58
N ARG A 26 -3.34 -19.73 23.55
CA ARG A 26 -4.56 -20.49 23.89
C ARG A 26 -5.07 -21.30 22.70
N HIS A 27 -4.22 -22.11 22.08
CA HIS A 27 -4.55 -22.83 20.85
C HIS A 27 -5.77 -23.75 21.04
N GLY A 28 -6.66 -23.74 20.05
CA GLY A 28 -7.84 -24.58 20.02
C GLY A 28 -7.50 -26.03 19.68
N ARG A 29 -8.07 -26.97 20.43
CA ARG A 29 -8.01 -28.39 20.10
C ARG A 29 -9.19 -28.76 19.21
N VAL A 30 -8.90 -29.11 17.95
CA VAL A 30 -9.91 -29.52 16.98
C VAL A 30 -10.34 -30.97 17.24
N GLU A 31 -11.64 -31.19 17.33
CA GLU A 31 -12.26 -32.51 17.49
C GLU A 31 -13.36 -32.67 16.42
N GLY A 32 -13.09 -33.41 15.35
CA GLY A 32 -14.05 -33.70 14.27
C GLY A 32 -14.20 -32.62 13.20
N ALA A 33 -14.11 -31.33 13.55
CA ALA A 33 -14.22 -30.24 12.59
C ALA A 33 -13.09 -30.28 11.55
N THR A 34 -13.42 -29.95 10.29
CA THR A 34 -12.48 -30.03 9.17
C THR A 34 -12.25 -28.67 8.53
N LEU A 35 -11.02 -28.39 8.13
CA LEU A 35 -10.67 -27.18 7.39
C LEU A 35 -11.44 -27.10 6.06
N THR A 36 -11.90 -25.91 5.72
CA THR A 36 -12.70 -25.62 4.52
C THR A 36 -12.43 -24.19 4.02
N GLU A 37 -13.11 -23.79 2.96
CA GLU A 37 -13.12 -22.43 2.43
C GLU A 37 -13.80 -21.43 3.39
N ASP A 38 -13.17 -20.27 3.57
CA ASP A 38 -13.68 -19.16 4.39
C ASP A 38 -14.72 -18.29 3.65
N ARG A 39 -15.00 -17.11 4.21
CA ARG A 39 -15.91 -16.13 3.60
C ARG A 39 -15.44 -15.51 2.28
N PHE A 40 -14.15 -15.64 1.97
CA PHE A 40 -13.51 -15.16 0.75
C PHE A 40 -13.20 -16.28 -0.25
N GLY A 41 -13.54 -17.54 0.07
CA GLY A 41 -13.22 -18.70 -0.75
C GLY A 41 -11.78 -19.20 -0.58
N ALA A 42 -11.05 -18.73 0.43
CA ALA A 42 -9.70 -19.20 0.72
C ALA A 42 -9.76 -20.58 1.39
N ALA A 43 -9.18 -21.58 0.73
CA ALA A 43 -9.16 -22.94 1.22
C ALA A 43 -8.42 -23.06 2.57
N ASN A 44 -8.90 -23.95 3.43
CA ASN A 44 -8.36 -24.19 4.77
C ASN A 44 -8.22 -22.93 5.63
N SER A 45 -9.12 -21.96 5.45
CA SER A 45 -9.12 -20.70 6.21
C SER A 45 -10.35 -20.55 7.10
N ALA A 46 -11.17 -21.61 7.20
CA ALA A 46 -12.30 -21.72 8.10
C ALA A 46 -12.50 -23.18 8.51
N TYR A 47 -13.36 -23.45 9.50
CA TYR A 47 -13.73 -24.81 9.89
C TYR A 47 -15.19 -25.14 9.55
N ALA A 48 -15.39 -26.26 8.87
CA ALA A 48 -16.67 -26.89 8.66
C ALA A 48 -17.01 -27.82 9.84
N PHE A 49 -18.27 -27.77 10.25
CA PHE A 49 -18.86 -28.58 11.30
C PHE A 49 -20.05 -29.32 10.70
N SER A 50 -20.04 -30.65 10.81
CA SER A 50 -21.00 -31.58 10.21
C SER A 50 -22.29 -31.76 11.01
N GLY A 51 -22.45 -31.05 12.13
CA GLY A 51 -23.53 -31.30 13.06
C GLY A 51 -23.51 -32.72 13.66
N GLN A 52 -22.34 -33.38 13.76
CA GLN A 52 -22.16 -34.70 14.40
C GLN A 52 -21.30 -34.66 15.66
N GLY A 53 -21.26 -33.50 16.35
CA GLY A 53 -20.52 -33.32 17.59
C GLY A 53 -19.14 -32.68 17.43
N ASP A 54 -18.81 -32.28 16.20
CA ASP A 54 -17.59 -31.54 15.85
C ASP A 54 -17.45 -30.28 16.69
N CYS A 55 -16.24 -29.99 17.13
CA CYS A 55 -15.95 -28.78 17.90
C CYS A 55 -14.48 -28.39 17.87
N ILE A 56 -14.22 -27.18 18.33
CA ILE A 56 -12.89 -26.74 18.75
C ILE A 56 -12.98 -26.39 20.22
N VAL A 57 -12.13 -27.01 21.04
CA VAL A 57 -12.10 -26.83 22.49
C VAL A 57 -10.97 -25.89 22.87
N LEU A 58 -11.31 -24.79 23.53
CA LEU A 58 -10.35 -23.85 24.08
C LEU A 58 -10.06 -24.23 25.54
N ASN A 59 -8.91 -24.86 25.79
CA ASN A 59 -8.46 -25.21 27.14
C ASN A 59 -6.91 -25.22 27.19
N PRO A 60 -6.25 -24.20 27.77
CA PRO A 60 -6.84 -23.10 28.54
C PRO A 60 -7.69 -22.15 27.68
N PHE A 61 -8.83 -21.69 28.19
CA PHE A 61 -9.71 -20.75 27.48
C PHE A 61 -9.29 -19.28 27.75
N PRO A 62 -9.63 -18.35 26.84
CA PRO A 62 -9.47 -16.91 27.06
C PRO A 62 -10.18 -16.43 28.32
N ASN A 63 -9.50 -15.66 29.16
CA ASN A 63 -10.10 -15.13 30.37
C ASN A 63 -11.17 -14.08 30.00
N LEU A 64 -12.43 -14.36 30.31
CA LEU A 64 -13.54 -13.43 30.07
C LEU A 64 -13.62 -12.46 31.24
N GLY A 65 -13.59 -11.15 30.97
CA GLY A 65 -13.74 -10.14 32.01
C GLY A 65 -15.10 -10.26 32.70
N THR A 66 -15.13 -10.21 34.03
CA THR A 66 -16.38 -10.19 34.81
C THR A 66 -17.12 -8.87 34.67
N GLU A 67 -16.38 -7.79 34.40
CA GLU A 67 -16.92 -6.43 34.23
C GLU A 67 -17.30 -6.12 32.77
N ALA A 68 -16.62 -6.73 31.80
CA ALA A 68 -16.96 -6.59 30.38
C ALA A 68 -16.24 -7.65 29.55
N PHE A 69 -16.84 -8.06 28.43
CA PHE A 69 -16.16 -8.86 27.41
C PHE A 69 -16.91 -8.73 26.08
N SER A 70 -16.24 -9.08 24.99
CA SER A 70 -16.87 -9.14 23.67
C SER A 70 -16.43 -10.38 22.91
N LEU A 71 -17.31 -10.89 22.07
CA LEU A 71 -17.05 -12.02 21.18
C LEU A 71 -17.46 -11.65 19.76
N SER A 72 -16.59 -11.93 18.80
CA SER A 72 -16.83 -11.76 17.37
C SER A 72 -16.63 -13.09 16.66
N ALA A 73 -17.50 -13.39 15.70
CA ALA A 73 -17.44 -14.60 14.91
C ALA A 73 -18.10 -14.40 13.54
N TRP A 74 -17.51 -14.96 12.49
CA TRP A 74 -18.19 -15.18 11.22
C TRP A 74 -18.79 -16.57 11.18
N ALA A 75 -20.04 -16.67 10.69
CA ALA A 75 -20.72 -17.95 10.57
C ALA A 75 -21.59 -18.03 9.31
N LYS A 76 -21.53 -19.18 8.63
CA LYS A 76 -22.41 -19.56 7.53
C LYS A 76 -23.07 -20.89 7.84
N TYR A 77 -24.39 -20.90 7.85
CA TYR A 77 -25.19 -22.11 8.10
C TYR A 77 -25.46 -22.81 6.78
N ASP A 78 -25.41 -24.13 6.74
CA ASP A 78 -25.83 -24.89 5.56
C ASP A 78 -27.28 -25.40 5.68
N GLN A 79 -27.77 -26.01 4.60
CA GLN A 79 -29.17 -26.44 4.50
C GLN A 79 -29.57 -27.55 5.48
N GLU A 80 -28.61 -28.25 6.07
CA GLU A 80 -28.86 -29.29 7.07
C GLU A 80 -28.95 -28.70 8.49
N ALA A 81 -28.50 -27.44 8.68
CA ALA A 81 -28.65 -26.71 9.92
C ALA A 81 -30.12 -26.53 10.30
N ALA A 82 -30.51 -27.14 11.43
CA ALA A 82 -31.86 -27.02 11.95
C ALA A 82 -32.10 -25.61 12.50
N LEU A 83 -33.05 -24.86 11.93
CA LEU A 83 -33.43 -23.51 12.38
C LEU A 83 -34.75 -23.51 13.17
N LYS A 84 -34.83 -24.34 14.22
CA LYS A 84 -36.03 -24.53 15.05
C LYS A 84 -35.67 -24.59 16.53
N GLY A 85 -36.40 -23.90 17.40
CA GLY A 85 -36.02 -23.85 18.82
C GLY A 85 -34.57 -23.39 19.01
N TRP A 86 -33.89 -23.82 20.07
CA TRP A 86 -32.46 -23.48 20.27
C TRP A 86 -31.53 -24.49 19.64
N ASN A 87 -30.76 -24.08 18.64
CA ASN A 87 -29.81 -24.93 17.92
C ASN A 87 -28.51 -24.20 17.55
N ASN A 88 -27.56 -24.94 16.97
CA ASN A 88 -26.35 -24.44 16.29
C ASN A 88 -25.51 -23.48 17.15
N ALA A 89 -24.85 -24.00 18.18
CA ALA A 89 -23.99 -23.17 19.03
C ALA A 89 -22.71 -22.76 18.27
N ILE A 90 -22.52 -21.45 18.09
CA ILE A 90 -21.30 -20.89 17.47
C ILE A 90 -20.17 -20.90 18.51
N VAL A 91 -20.37 -20.21 19.63
CA VAL A 91 -19.46 -20.23 20.78
C VAL A 91 -20.26 -20.31 22.08
N SER A 92 -19.81 -21.13 23.03
CA SER A 92 -20.47 -21.28 24.32
C SER A 92 -19.53 -21.65 25.46
N GLN A 93 -19.95 -21.28 26.67
CA GLN A 93 -19.41 -21.80 27.94
C GLN A 93 -20.57 -22.25 28.83
N ASP A 94 -20.45 -23.44 29.41
CA ASP A 94 -21.46 -24.01 30.30
C ASP A 94 -21.05 -23.83 31.78
N ASP A 95 -22.00 -24.04 32.68
CA ASP A 95 -21.78 -24.00 34.13
C ASP A 95 -22.10 -25.36 34.81
N HIS A 96 -22.57 -26.36 34.05
CA HIS A 96 -23.00 -27.70 34.51
C HIS A 96 -23.81 -27.72 35.81
N GLY A 97 -24.56 -26.66 36.11
CA GLY A 97 -25.42 -26.63 37.29
C GLY A 97 -24.70 -26.48 38.64
N ARG A 98 -23.68 -25.62 38.74
CA ARG A 98 -23.09 -25.24 40.05
C ARG A 98 -24.05 -24.60 41.05
N VAL A 99 -25.25 -24.23 40.62
CA VAL A 99 -26.38 -23.82 41.47
C VAL A 99 -27.46 -24.90 41.36
N LEU A 100 -28.29 -25.11 42.39
CA LEU A 100 -29.35 -26.14 42.48
C LEU A 100 -30.26 -26.30 41.24
N ASP A 101 -30.24 -25.36 40.30
CA ASP A 101 -30.81 -25.45 38.96
C ASP A 101 -29.75 -25.90 37.93
N GLN A 102 -29.80 -27.18 37.55
CA GLN A 102 -28.91 -27.83 36.58
C GLN A 102 -29.11 -27.36 35.11
N SER A 103 -29.95 -26.35 34.87
CA SER A 103 -30.22 -25.83 33.51
C SER A 103 -29.45 -24.55 33.15
N ARG A 104 -28.60 -24.04 34.06
CA ARG A 104 -27.86 -22.76 33.91
C ARG A 104 -26.63 -22.90 32.99
N ARG A 105 -26.51 -21.96 32.03
CA ARG A 105 -25.36 -21.78 31.13
C ARG A 105 -24.67 -20.47 31.51
N VAL A 106 -23.40 -20.30 31.14
CA VAL A 106 -22.71 -19.01 31.29
C VAL A 106 -23.13 -18.07 30.16
N PHE A 107 -22.87 -18.47 28.91
CA PHE A 107 -23.34 -17.78 27.71
C PHE A 107 -23.40 -18.74 26.53
N GLN A 108 -24.23 -18.40 25.53
CA GLN A 108 -24.25 -19.10 24.26
C GLN A 108 -24.65 -18.13 23.14
N LEU A 109 -23.78 -17.99 22.14
CA LEU A 109 -24.12 -17.38 20.85
C LEU A 109 -24.58 -18.50 19.90
N SER A 110 -25.84 -18.46 19.49
CA SER A 110 -26.47 -19.53 18.70
C SER A 110 -27.68 -19.03 17.92
N THR A 111 -28.60 -19.93 17.52
CA THR A 111 -29.88 -19.56 16.92
C THR A 111 -31.09 -19.95 17.79
N LYS A 112 -32.16 -19.12 17.73
CA LYS A 112 -33.50 -19.44 18.20
C LYS A 112 -34.48 -19.38 17.03
N GLY A 113 -34.89 -20.55 16.54
CA GLY A 113 -35.54 -20.62 15.23
C GLY A 113 -34.53 -20.19 14.16
N ALA A 114 -34.98 -19.31 13.27
CA ALA A 114 -34.13 -18.71 12.23
C ALA A 114 -33.42 -17.42 12.69
N TYR A 115 -33.48 -17.03 13.96
CA TYR A 115 -32.87 -15.77 14.41
C TYR A 115 -31.58 -16.03 15.18
N ALA A 116 -30.54 -15.27 14.87
CA ALA A 116 -29.32 -15.24 15.68
C ALA A 116 -29.67 -14.74 17.08
N THR A 117 -29.04 -15.30 18.11
CA THR A 117 -29.41 -14.98 19.48
C THR A 117 -28.25 -15.19 20.44
N TRP A 118 -28.05 -14.21 21.32
CA TRP A 118 -27.14 -14.31 22.45
C TRP A 118 -27.93 -14.60 23.73
N HIS A 119 -27.69 -15.77 24.30
CA HIS A 119 -28.55 -16.36 25.31
C HIS A 119 -27.90 -16.44 26.69
N ARG A 120 -28.78 -16.36 27.70
CA ARG A 120 -28.62 -16.93 29.05
C ARG A 120 -27.40 -16.44 29.84
N MET A 121 -27.21 -15.13 29.92
CA MET A 121 -26.34 -14.48 30.91
C MET A 121 -27.00 -14.55 32.30
N ARG A 122 -26.78 -15.64 33.04
CA ARG A 122 -27.37 -15.89 34.38
C ARG A 122 -28.89 -15.63 34.47
N GLN A 123 -29.67 -16.20 33.55
CA GLN A 123 -31.15 -16.13 33.45
C GLN A 123 -31.75 -14.79 32.95
N SER A 124 -30.94 -13.91 32.37
CA SER A 124 -31.45 -12.71 31.68
C SER A 124 -32.25 -13.03 30.41
N THR A 125 -33.02 -12.04 29.94
CA THR A 125 -33.66 -12.07 28.61
C THR A 125 -32.59 -12.24 27.51
N ASP A 126 -32.93 -13.00 26.48
CA ASP A 126 -32.08 -13.21 25.30
C ASP A 126 -32.00 -11.92 24.45
N ALA A 127 -30.82 -11.57 23.94
CA ALA A 127 -30.70 -10.54 22.89
C ALA A 127 -30.84 -11.21 21.51
N VAL A 128 -31.84 -10.79 20.73
CA VAL A 128 -32.28 -11.51 19.52
C VAL A 128 -32.09 -10.67 18.25
N GLY A 129 -31.58 -11.28 17.18
CA GLY A 129 -31.50 -10.67 15.86
C GLY A 129 -32.89 -10.31 15.31
N LYS A 130 -33.01 -9.21 14.56
CA LYS A 130 -34.30 -8.75 14.02
C LYS A 130 -34.70 -9.46 12.72
N HIS A 131 -33.73 -10.05 12.03
CA HIS A 131 -33.92 -10.68 10.73
C HIS A 131 -33.56 -12.17 10.78
N PRO A 132 -34.31 -13.02 10.05
CA PRO A 132 -33.97 -14.43 9.96
C PRO A 132 -32.68 -14.62 9.16
N ILE A 133 -31.82 -15.53 9.62
CA ILE A 133 -30.65 -15.98 8.88
C ILE A 133 -31.06 -16.82 7.68
N GLN A 134 -30.26 -16.75 6.62
CA GLN A 134 -30.42 -17.53 5.41
C GLN A 134 -29.29 -18.56 5.31
N TRP A 135 -29.62 -19.75 4.80
CA TRP A 135 -28.61 -20.76 4.51
C TRP A 135 -27.67 -20.32 3.39
N GLY A 136 -26.42 -20.72 3.47
CA GLY A 136 -25.39 -20.40 2.48
C GLY A 136 -24.86 -18.97 2.56
N VAL A 137 -25.41 -18.12 3.43
CA VAL A 137 -25.00 -16.73 3.61
C VAL A 137 -24.12 -16.60 4.85
N TRP A 138 -23.02 -15.85 4.72
CA TRP A 138 -22.16 -15.50 5.86
C TRP A 138 -22.74 -14.31 6.62
N TYR A 139 -22.67 -14.41 7.94
CA TYR A 139 -23.04 -13.35 8.86
C TYR A 139 -21.90 -13.11 9.84
N HIS A 140 -21.64 -11.84 10.12
CA HIS A 140 -20.79 -11.43 11.22
C HIS A 140 -21.63 -11.22 12.47
N PHE A 141 -21.33 -11.97 13.51
CA PHE A 141 -21.97 -11.85 14.80
C PHE A 141 -20.98 -11.24 15.78
N VAL A 142 -21.36 -10.12 16.40
CA VAL A 142 -20.63 -9.60 17.54
C VAL A 142 -21.59 -9.49 18.70
N ALA A 143 -21.18 -9.97 19.86
CA ALA A 143 -21.93 -9.67 21.05
C ALA A 143 -21.06 -9.38 22.25
N ILE A 144 -21.60 -8.47 23.04
CA ILE A 144 -20.85 -7.58 23.91
C ILE A 144 -21.56 -7.57 25.25
N TYR A 145 -20.82 -7.74 26.32
CA TYR A 145 -21.28 -7.46 27.68
C TYR A 145 -20.45 -6.33 28.26
N ASP A 146 -21.11 -5.34 28.87
CA ASP A 146 -20.47 -4.14 29.43
C ASP A 146 -20.54 -4.04 30.95
N GLY A 147 -20.91 -5.14 31.62
CA GLY A 147 -21.08 -5.20 33.06
C GLY A 147 -22.54 -5.10 33.50
N THR A 148 -23.40 -4.53 32.66
CA THR A 148 -24.83 -4.34 32.98
C THR A 148 -25.78 -4.77 31.87
N GLN A 149 -25.34 -4.66 30.63
CA GLN A 149 -26.12 -4.96 29.44
C GLN A 149 -25.34 -5.90 28.54
N HIS A 150 -26.08 -6.73 27.81
CA HIS A 150 -25.56 -7.48 26.67
C HIS A 150 -26.23 -7.03 25.38
N ARG A 151 -25.41 -6.86 24.35
CA ARG A 151 -25.79 -6.37 23.02
C ARG A 151 -25.45 -7.41 21.97
N LEU A 152 -26.31 -7.54 20.96
CA LEU A 152 -26.07 -8.37 19.78
C LEU A 152 -26.04 -7.50 18.54
N TYR A 153 -24.97 -7.63 17.76
CA TYR A 153 -24.78 -7.00 16.45
C TYR A 153 -24.74 -8.09 15.39
N VAL A 154 -25.31 -7.77 14.23
CA VAL A 154 -25.24 -8.59 13.03
C VAL A 154 -24.78 -7.69 11.89
N ASN A 155 -23.70 -8.07 11.21
CA ASN A 155 -23.12 -7.33 10.09
C ASN A 155 -22.85 -5.86 10.42
N GLY A 156 -22.21 -5.61 11.56
CA GLY A 156 -21.89 -4.25 12.04
C GLY A 156 -23.07 -3.48 12.66
N VAL A 157 -24.32 -3.98 12.57
CA VAL A 157 -25.52 -3.25 13.02
C VAL A 157 -26.07 -3.82 14.32
N LEU A 158 -26.28 -2.95 15.32
CA LEU A 158 -26.92 -3.30 16.59
C LEU A 158 -28.34 -3.83 16.37
N GLN A 159 -28.57 -5.07 16.77
CA GLN A 159 -29.87 -5.73 16.66
C GLN A 159 -30.71 -5.55 17.91
N ASP A 160 -30.15 -5.85 19.08
CA ASP A 160 -30.88 -5.84 20.35
C ASP A 160 -29.97 -5.60 21.55
N VAL A 161 -30.55 -5.08 22.63
CA VAL A 161 -29.89 -4.76 23.89
C VAL A 161 -30.77 -5.24 25.03
N GLN A 162 -30.20 -6.01 25.94
CA GLN A 162 -30.90 -6.51 27.13
C GLN A 162 -30.06 -6.26 28.37
N THR A 163 -30.73 -6.20 29.53
CA THR A 163 -30.04 -6.15 30.83
C THR A 163 -29.74 -7.56 31.30
N GLY A 164 -28.60 -7.75 31.95
CA GLY A 164 -28.16 -9.06 32.40
C GLY A 164 -26.93 -9.00 33.29
N SER A 165 -26.56 -10.15 33.85
CA SER A 165 -25.32 -10.28 34.61
C SER A 165 -24.53 -11.48 34.13
N PHE A 166 -23.22 -11.38 34.19
CA PHE A 166 -22.31 -12.43 33.74
C PHE A 166 -21.42 -12.91 34.89
N GLU A 167 -21.04 -14.18 34.84
CA GLU A 167 -19.96 -14.74 35.63
C GLU A 167 -19.39 -15.93 34.87
N PRO A 168 -18.10 -15.91 34.52
CA PRO A 168 -17.48 -17.01 33.81
C PRO A 168 -17.37 -18.24 34.71
N ASN A 169 -17.44 -19.44 34.11
CA ASN A 169 -17.08 -20.65 34.83
C ASN A 169 -15.59 -20.96 34.59
N PHE A 170 -14.77 -20.74 35.62
CA PHE A 170 -13.32 -20.88 35.52
C PHE A 170 -12.81 -22.32 35.37
N GLU A 171 -13.66 -23.34 35.56
CA GLU A 171 -13.27 -24.75 35.40
C GLU A 171 -13.81 -25.34 34.09
N GLU A 172 -14.60 -24.58 33.32
CA GLU A 172 -15.22 -25.05 32.08
C GLU A 172 -14.57 -24.46 30.83
N PRO A 173 -14.18 -25.29 29.83
CA PRO A 173 -13.68 -24.82 28.55
C PRO A 173 -14.70 -23.96 27.79
N ILE A 174 -14.20 -23.13 26.88
CA ILE A 174 -15.02 -22.52 25.84
C ILE A 174 -15.05 -23.48 24.64
N TYR A 175 -16.24 -23.74 24.11
CA TYR A 175 -16.44 -24.56 22.93
C TYR A 175 -16.85 -23.70 21.74
N ILE A 176 -16.20 -23.94 20.61
CA ILE A 176 -16.58 -23.41 19.29
C ILE A 176 -17.24 -24.57 18.51
N GLY A 177 -18.39 -24.29 17.89
CA GLY A 177 -19.13 -25.25 17.06
C GLY A 177 -20.03 -26.23 17.83
N LYS A 178 -20.04 -26.19 19.16
CA LYS A 178 -21.04 -26.90 19.98
C LYS A 178 -21.20 -26.31 21.37
N LYS A 179 -22.13 -26.90 22.11
CA LYS A 179 -22.23 -26.82 23.56
C LYS A 179 -21.47 -27.99 24.19
N ASN A 180 -20.96 -27.83 25.42
CA ASN A 180 -20.49 -28.93 26.26
C ASN A 180 -21.65 -29.87 26.72
N SER A 181 -22.35 -30.49 25.77
CA SER A 181 -23.34 -31.53 25.98
C SER A 181 -23.50 -32.41 24.73
N ASP A 182 -23.99 -33.63 24.93
CA ASP A 182 -24.27 -34.58 23.82
C ASP A 182 -25.63 -34.32 23.14
N GLU A 183 -26.28 -33.21 23.46
CA GLU A 183 -27.55 -32.84 22.84
C GLU A 183 -27.32 -32.38 21.40
N LYS A 184 -27.62 -33.27 20.44
CA LYS A 184 -27.41 -33.06 19.00
C LYS A 184 -27.89 -31.72 18.45
N ARG A 185 -28.95 -31.16 19.04
CA ARG A 185 -29.53 -29.87 18.65
C ARG A 185 -28.52 -28.71 18.73
N PHE A 186 -27.54 -28.77 19.62
CA PHE A 186 -26.55 -27.69 19.78
C PHE A 186 -25.31 -27.84 18.91
N TRP A 187 -25.15 -28.96 18.21
CA TRP A 187 -24.03 -29.15 17.30
C TRP A 187 -24.21 -28.21 16.11
N PHE A 188 -23.21 -27.37 15.86
CA PHE A 188 -23.22 -26.43 14.75
C PHE A 188 -23.13 -27.20 13.44
N HIS A 189 -23.94 -26.78 12.47
CA HIS A 189 -23.92 -27.32 11.12
C HIS A 189 -23.67 -26.17 10.15
N GLY A 190 -22.49 -26.14 9.56
CA GLY A 190 -22.05 -25.04 8.71
C GLY A 190 -20.55 -24.75 8.83
N VAL A 191 -20.18 -23.51 8.52
CA VAL A 191 -18.80 -23.03 8.54
C VAL A 191 -18.65 -21.88 9.55
N LEU A 192 -17.62 -21.93 10.39
CA LEU A 192 -17.20 -20.84 11.27
C LEU A 192 -15.84 -20.32 10.86
N ASP A 193 -15.68 -19.01 10.96
CA ASP A 193 -14.48 -18.28 10.57
C ASP A 193 -14.21 -17.13 11.55
N ASP A 194 -12.93 -16.77 11.70
CA ASP A 194 -12.46 -15.54 12.33
C ASP A 194 -13.13 -15.25 13.69
N ILE A 195 -12.79 -16.08 14.68
CA ILE A 195 -13.32 -15.98 16.05
C ILE A 195 -12.39 -15.12 16.90
N ARG A 196 -12.92 -14.05 17.49
CA ARG A 196 -12.18 -13.17 18.42
C ARG A 196 -12.89 -13.01 19.75
N ILE A 197 -12.10 -12.99 20.82
CA ILE A 197 -12.58 -12.82 22.20
C ILE A 197 -11.80 -11.69 22.86
N TYR A 198 -12.53 -10.75 23.45
CA TYR A 198 -12.01 -9.55 24.10
C TYR A 198 -12.37 -9.54 25.59
N ASP A 199 -11.47 -9.07 26.45
CA ASP A 199 -11.71 -8.87 27.89
C ASP A 199 -12.31 -7.49 28.23
N ARG A 200 -12.84 -6.81 27.21
CA ARG A 200 -13.50 -5.50 27.30
C ARG A 200 -14.73 -5.43 26.42
N SER A 201 -15.53 -4.38 26.65
CA SER A 201 -16.61 -3.99 25.75
C SER A 201 -16.01 -3.31 24.52
N LEU A 202 -16.41 -3.77 23.32
CA LEU A 202 -16.12 -3.09 22.07
C LEU A 202 -17.09 -1.92 21.86
N THR A 203 -16.64 -0.87 21.18
CA THR A 203 -17.49 0.24 20.75
C THR A 203 -18.23 -0.10 19.46
N ASP A 204 -19.30 0.65 19.13
CA ASP A 204 -20.01 0.49 17.86
C ASP A 204 -19.08 0.62 16.65
N ASP A 205 -18.13 1.56 16.69
CA ASP A 205 -17.13 1.76 15.63
C ASP A 205 -16.19 0.56 15.50
N GLU A 206 -15.76 -0.05 16.61
CA GLU A 206 -14.93 -1.26 16.61
C GLU A 206 -15.68 -2.48 16.06
N VAL A 207 -16.98 -2.57 16.35
CA VAL A 207 -17.84 -3.62 15.78
C VAL A 207 -17.95 -3.45 14.26
N LEU A 208 -18.13 -2.22 13.80
CA LEU A 208 -18.18 -1.91 12.37
C LEU A 208 -16.82 -2.17 11.70
N GLU A 209 -15.72 -1.83 12.37
CA GLU A 209 -14.35 -2.09 11.92
C GLU A 209 -14.10 -3.60 11.77
N LEU A 210 -14.52 -4.42 12.75
CA LEU A 210 -14.44 -5.89 12.65
C LEU A 210 -15.32 -6.47 11.53
N TYR A 211 -16.49 -5.88 11.28
CA TYR A 211 -17.37 -6.32 10.19
C TYR A 211 -16.78 -6.01 8.80
N ALA A 212 -16.21 -4.82 8.65
CA ALA A 212 -15.63 -4.35 7.39
C ALA A 212 -14.19 -4.85 7.16
N GLU A 213 -13.61 -5.54 8.14
CA GLU A 213 -12.24 -6.04 8.08
C GLU A 213 -12.03 -6.92 6.84
N GLN A 214 -10.97 -6.65 6.08
CA GLN A 214 -10.63 -7.34 4.83
C GLN A 214 -11.69 -7.21 3.71
N GLY A 215 -12.57 -6.22 3.78
CA GLY A 215 -13.43 -5.81 2.65
C GLY A 215 -14.60 -6.74 2.34
N TYR A 216 -15.06 -7.55 3.30
CA TYR A 216 -16.24 -8.40 3.09
C TYR A 216 -17.53 -7.57 3.01
N THR A 217 -18.16 -7.50 1.83
CA THR A 217 -19.34 -6.63 1.62
C THR A 217 -20.69 -7.31 1.88
N GLY A 218 -20.72 -8.59 2.30
CA GLY A 218 -21.94 -9.26 2.75
C GLY A 218 -23.11 -9.31 1.76
N ASP A 219 -22.85 -9.18 0.46
CA ASP A 219 -23.89 -9.08 -0.57
C ASP A 219 -24.34 -10.49 -1.05
N PRO A 220 -25.58 -10.93 -0.75
CA PRO A 220 -26.10 -12.22 -1.19
C PRO A 220 -26.38 -12.29 -2.71
N GLU A 221 -26.29 -11.18 -3.47
CA GLU A 221 -26.56 -11.14 -4.91
C GLU A 221 -25.30 -11.08 -5.80
N ARG A 222 -24.09 -10.99 -5.22
CA ARG A 222 -22.85 -11.06 -6.00
C ARG A 222 -22.43 -12.52 -6.23
N THR A 223 -22.49 -12.95 -7.49
CA THR A 223 -21.89 -14.22 -7.94
C THR A 223 -20.41 -14.25 -7.54
N PRO A 224 -19.93 -15.31 -6.86
CA PRO A 224 -18.51 -15.45 -6.53
C PRO A 224 -17.68 -15.43 -7.82
N ALA A 225 -16.56 -14.70 -7.82
CA ALA A 225 -15.54 -14.88 -8.83
C ALA A 225 -15.08 -16.36 -8.82
N PRO A 226 -14.85 -16.99 -9.98
CA PRO A 226 -14.55 -18.41 -10.04
C PRO A 226 -13.27 -18.75 -9.25
N PRO A 227 -13.20 -19.96 -8.64
CA PRO A 227 -12.13 -20.33 -7.74
C PRO A 227 -10.77 -20.26 -8.43
N ARG A 228 -9.83 -19.47 -7.86
CA ARG A 228 -8.42 -19.52 -8.23
C ARG A 228 -7.91 -20.93 -7.94
N THR A 229 -7.42 -21.60 -8.98
CA THR A 229 -6.80 -22.92 -8.87
C THR A 229 -5.60 -22.82 -7.92
N VAL A 230 -5.70 -23.47 -6.76
CA VAL A 230 -4.57 -23.66 -5.83
C VAL A 230 -3.53 -24.54 -6.52
N ARG A 231 -2.47 -23.90 -7.03
CA ARG A 231 -1.24 -24.62 -7.38
C ARG A 231 -0.51 -24.94 -6.09
N LYS A 232 -0.17 -26.24 -5.93
CA LYS A 232 0.60 -26.83 -4.83
C LYS A 232 1.65 -25.89 -4.24
N ALA A 233 1.74 -25.90 -2.91
CA ALA A 233 2.82 -25.30 -2.12
C ALA A 233 4.16 -25.41 -2.86
N ALA A 234 4.69 -24.26 -3.25
CA ALA A 234 6.02 -24.18 -3.84
C ALA A 234 7.01 -24.74 -2.81
N ALA A 235 7.84 -25.68 -3.26
CA ALA A 235 8.94 -26.26 -2.49
C ALA A 235 9.69 -25.17 -1.69
N ALA A 236 10.01 -25.47 -0.43
CA ALA A 236 10.79 -24.62 0.48
C ALA A 236 11.81 -23.78 -0.30
N LYS A 237 11.58 -22.46 -0.32
CA LYS A 237 12.20 -21.58 -1.29
C LYS A 237 13.70 -21.43 -1.00
N LYS A 238 14.51 -21.79 -1.99
CA LYS A 238 15.99 -21.83 -1.97
C LYS A 238 16.69 -20.54 -1.49
N TRP A 239 15.98 -19.40 -1.48
CA TRP A 239 16.47 -18.11 -1.01
C TRP A 239 16.45 -17.93 0.52
N MET A 240 15.72 -18.76 1.28
CA MET A 240 15.67 -18.73 2.74
C MET A 240 16.92 -19.31 3.43
N ASN A 241 17.82 -19.96 2.69
CA ASN A 241 18.96 -20.69 3.24
C ASN A 241 20.25 -19.85 3.39
N LYS A 242 20.22 -18.54 3.12
CA LYS A 242 21.38 -17.66 3.35
C LYS A 242 21.34 -17.10 4.78
N PRO A 243 22.39 -17.27 5.59
CA PRO A 243 22.44 -16.70 6.92
C PRO A 243 22.53 -15.17 6.82
N ILE A 244 21.41 -14.52 7.11
CA ILE A 244 21.27 -13.06 7.20
C ILE A 244 21.36 -12.68 8.69
N ARG A 245 22.15 -11.66 9.03
CA ARG A 245 22.18 -11.08 10.39
C ARG A 245 20.77 -10.70 10.82
N VAL A 246 20.43 -10.98 12.08
CA VAL A 246 19.09 -10.75 12.66
C VAL A 246 18.73 -9.27 12.82
N ARG A 247 19.73 -8.36 12.76
CA ARG A 247 19.52 -6.92 12.77
C ARG A 247 20.65 -6.19 12.06
N LYS A 248 20.33 -5.09 11.38
CA LYS A 248 21.30 -4.14 10.84
C LYS A 248 20.60 -2.80 10.60
N THR A 249 21.25 -1.72 10.98
CA THR A 249 20.83 -0.34 10.67
C THR A 249 21.99 0.35 9.98
N LEU A 250 21.72 1.01 8.86
CA LEU A 250 22.71 1.84 8.16
C LEU A 250 22.92 3.15 8.91
N GLU A 251 24.02 3.84 8.61
CA GLU A 251 24.21 5.22 9.05
C GLU A 251 23.05 6.08 8.53
N PHE A 252 22.34 6.75 9.44
CA PHE A 252 21.20 7.58 9.07
C PHE A 252 21.64 8.81 8.27
N ARG A 253 21.13 8.95 7.04
CA ARG A 253 21.37 10.11 6.16
C ARG A 253 20.08 10.89 5.97
N LYS A 254 19.90 11.96 6.75
CA LYS A 254 18.73 12.84 6.68
C LYS A 254 18.51 13.35 5.25
N ILE A 255 17.25 13.34 4.80
CA ILE A 255 16.79 13.93 3.54
C ILE A 255 15.84 15.08 3.90
N GLU A 256 16.01 16.23 3.25
CA GLU A 256 15.06 17.33 3.38
C GLU A 256 13.87 17.05 2.45
N TRP A 257 12.80 16.47 3.00
CA TRP A 257 11.62 16.03 2.25
C TRP A 257 10.83 17.17 1.57
N ASN A 258 11.17 18.42 1.88
CA ASN A 258 10.62 19.61 1.23
C ASN A 258 11.40 20.06 -0.01
N ASP A 259 12.58 19.48 -0.28
CA ASP A 259 13.38 19.82 -1.47
C ASP A 259 12.67 19.38 -2.76
N CYS A 260 11.92 18.28 -2.70
CA CYS A 260 11.20 17.72 -3.83
C CYS A 260 9.96 16.96 -3.35
N TYR A 261 8.76 17.43 -3.73
CA TYR A 261 7.49 16.79 -3.35
C TYR A 261 7.21 15.49 -4.12
N ASN A 262 7.99 15.19 -5.17
CA ASN A 262 8.04 13.86 -5.75
C ASN A 262 8.77 12.90 -4.80
N SER A 263 8.00 12.25 -3.93
CA SER A 263 8.50 11.32 -2.90
C SER A 263 9.30 10.16 -3.50
N PHE A 264 8.87 9.61 -4.64
CA PHE A 264 9.55 8.52 -5.32
C PHE A 264 10.95 8.92 -5.79
N ALA A 265 11.05 10.03 -6.53
CA ALA A 265 12.33 10.51 -7.04
C ALA A 265 13.27 10.93 -5.90
N LEU A 266 12.72 11.53 -4.83
CA LEU A 266 13.50 11.93 -3.68
C LEU A 266 14.00 10.70 -2.87
N ALA A 267 13.17 9.68 -2.70
CA ALA A 267 13.57 8.41 -2.09
C ALA A 267 14.64 7.71 -2.94
N LEU A 268 14.50 7.69 -4.27
CA LEU A 268 15.50 7.12 -5.17
C LEU A 268 16.86 7.83 -5.04
N TYR A 269 16.87 9.17 -5.02
CA TYR A 269 18.07 9.96 -4.69
C TYR A 269 18.63 9.59 -3.31
N GLY A 270 17.74 9.44 -2.32
CA GLY A 270 18.06 8.99 -0.98
C GLY A 270 18.84 7.67 -0.94
N VAL A 271 18.45 6.69 -1.76
CA VAL A 271 19.21 5.43 -1.91
C VAL A 271 20.56 5.66 -2.56
N MET A 272 20.63 6.46 -3.64
CA MET A 272 21.88 6.73 -4.35
C MET A 272 22.94 7.40 -3.48
N ARG A 273 22.53 8.17 -2.47
CA ARG A 273 23.45 8.78 -1.50
C ARG A 273 24.25 7.76 -0.68
N TYR A 274 23.86 6.48 -0.63
CA TYR A 274 24.64 5.42 0.03
C TYR A 274 25.65 4.74 -0.90
N SER A 275 25.62 5.06 -2.19
CA SER A 275 26.70 4.67 -3.10
C SER A 275 27.93 5.55 -2.89
N ASN A 276 29.06 5.12 -3.46
CA ASN A 276 30.26 5.96 -3.53
C ASN A 276 30.18 7.01 -4.66
N LYS A 277 29.06 7.05 -5.41
CA LYS A 277 28.85 8.05 -6.46
C LYS A 277 28.36 9.34 -5.82
N GLN A 278 29.12 10.42 -6.00
CA GLN A 278 28.71 11.76 -5.59
C GLN A 278 27.69 12.29 -6.60
N ILE A 279 26.41 12.18 -6.29
CA ILE A 279 25.30 12.67 -7.11
C ILE A 279 24.53 13.74 -6.32
N SER A 280 24.24 14.88 -6.94
CA SER A 280 23.31 15.87 -6.38
C SER A 280 21.85 15.50 -6.71
N LEU A 281 20.87 16.08 -6.01
CA LEU A 281 19.45 15.84 -6.29
C LEU A 281 19.09 16.21 -7.75
N ALA A 282 19.60 17.35 -8.25
CA ALA A 282 19.39 17.76 -9.63
C ALA A 282 19.92 16.68 -10.60
N GLN A 283 21.16 16.22 -10.39
CA GLN A 283 21.73 15.15 -11.22
C GLN A 283 20.92 13.85 -11.15
N ALA A 284 20.46 13.45 -9.97
CA ALA A 284 19.61 12.27 -9.83
C ALA A 284 18.33 12.42 -10.67
N LEU A 285 17.65 13.55 -10.57
CA LEU A 285 16.42 13.83 -11.34
C LEU A 285 16.65 13.82 -12.86
N ILE A 286 17.74 14.41 -13.34
CA ILE A 286 18.06 14.43 -14.78
C ILE A 286 18.47 13.04 -15.26
N TYR A 287 19.40 12.39 -14.56
CA TYR A 287 19.97 11.14 -15.03
C TYR A 287 19.03 9.95 -14.91
N THR A 288 18.05 9.99 -14.01
CA THR A 288 16.96 9.00 -13.96
C THR A 288 15.75 9.41 -14.82
N GLY A 289 15.81 10.56 -15.48
CA GLY A 289 14.73 11.13 -16.29
C GLY A 289 13.53 11.66 -15.50
N GLN A 290 13.49 11.50 -14.18
CA GLN A 290 12.39 11.91 -13.31
C GLN A 290 12.11 13.42 -13.35
N GLY A 291 13.12 14.25 -13.66
CA GLY A 291 12.95 15.67 -13.91
C GLY A 291 12.06 16.01 -15.13
N PHE A 292 11.92 15.07 -16.07
CA PHE A 292 11.18 15.22 -17.32
C PHE A 292 9.87 14.44 -17.36
N ALA A 293 9.65 13.54 -16.39
CA ALA A 293 8.51 12.61 -16.39
C ALA A 293 7.18 13.37 -16.25
N ILE A 294 6.39 13.50 -17.32
CA ILE A 294 4.98 13.92 -17.28
C ILE A 294 4.16 12.69 -17.60
N ASN A 295 3.23 12.31 -16.73
CA ASN A 295 2.39 11.14 -16.87
C ASN A 295 0.97 11.45 -16.42
N THR A 296 0.01 10.80 -17.04
CA THR A 296 -1.41 10.95 -16.70
C THR A 296 -2.26 9.81 -17.25
N ASP A 297 -3.51 9.75 -16.79
CA ASP A 297 -4.63 9.09 -17.46
C ASP A 297 -5.61 10.14 -18.01
N THR A 298 -6.83 9.69 -18.36
CA THR A 298 -7.95 10.52 -18.84
C THR A 298 -8.58 11.42 -17.77
N THR A 299 -8.19 11.27 -16.49
CA THR A 299 -8.73 12.01 -15.34
C THR A 299 -7.69 12.89 -14.64
N VAL A 300 -6.49 13.01 -15.21
CA VAL A 300 -5.34 13.76 -14.64
C VAL A 300 -4.63 13.01 -13.50
N ALA A 301 -4.86 11.70 -13.34
CA ALA A 301 -4.25 10.90 -12.28
C ALA A 301 -2.71 10.89 -12.38
N PRO A 302 -1.99 11.14 -11.27
CA PRO A 302 -0.53 11.15 -11.24
C PRO A 302 0.04 9.74 -11.46
N MET A 303 1.24 9.67 -12.05
CA MET A 303 2.08 8.47 -12.01
C MET A 303 3.55 8.86 -11.86
N ASP A 304 4.21 8.27 -10.86
CA ASP A 304 5.49 8.78 -10.35
C ASP A 304 6.73 8.17 -11.00
N VAL A 305 6.55 7.37 -12.06
CA VAL A 305 7.60 6.55 -12.67
C VAL A 305 7.90 7.03 -14.10
N LEU A 306 9.17 7.03 -14.52
CA LEU A 306 9.54 7.32 -15.91
C LEU A 306 9.04 6.19 -16.83
N GLY A 307 8.08 6.50 -17.69
CA GLY A 307 7.30 5.53 -18.46
C GLY A 307 6.48 4.61 -17.55
N ASP A 308 6.52 3.31 -17.83
CA ASP A 308 5.97 2.21 -17.03
C ASP A 308 7.02 1.60 -16.08
N GLY A 309 8.19 2.24 -15.96
CA GLY A 309 9.34 1.77 -15.20
C GLY A 309 10.44 1.13 -16.05
N SER A 310 10.16 0.77 -17.30
CA SER A 310 11.18 0.26 -18.23
C SER A 310 12.28 1.29 -18.53
N LEU A 311 11.90 2.54 -18.81
CA LEU A 311 12.84 3.63 -19.04
C LEU A 311 13.64 3.97 -17.77
N LEU A 312 13.00 3.92 -16.59
CA LEU A 312 13.70 4.09 -15.32
C LEU A 312 14.75 2.99 -15.11
N GLN A 313 14.43 1.74 -15.42
CA GLN A 313 15.37 0.62 -15.31
C GLN A 313 16.59 0.85 -16.23
N GLU A 314 16.36 1.30 -17.46
CA GLU A 314 17.44 1.64 -18.40
C GLU A 314 18.29 2.81 -17.88
N ALA A 315 17.66 3.85 -17.34
CA ALA A 315 18.33 5.01 -16.75
C ALA A 315 19.25 4.61 -15.58
N LEU A 316 18.75 3.77 -14.67
CA LEU A 316 19.51 3.26 -13.53
C LEU A 316 20.69 2.39 -13.99
N ARG A 317 20.51 1.54 -15.01
CA ARG A 317 21.60 0.76 -15.60
C ARG A 317 22.69 1.65 -16.18
N ASN A 318 22.32 2.74 -16.85
CA ASN A 318 23.26 3.75 -17.35
C ASN A 318 24.06 4.44 -16.24
N LEU A 319 23.50 4.52 -15.02
CA LEU A 319 24.20 5.02 -13.83
C LEU A 319 25.02 3.94 -13.10
N GLY A 320 24.96 2.69 -13.57
CA GLY A 320 25.64 1.55 -12.95
C GLY A 320 24.86 0.93 -11.78
N PHE A 321 23.54 1.05 -11.78
CA PHE A 321 22.65 0.39 -10.83
C PHE A 321 21.75 -0.61 -11.55
N ASP A 322 21.64 -1.82 -11.00
CA ASP A 322 20.54 -2.72 -11.32
C ASP A 322 19.38 -2.47 -10.34
N MET A 323 18.17 -2.45 -10.89
CA MET A 323 16.92 -2.24 -10.15
C MET A 323 16.16 -3.55 -10.05
N GLU A 324 15.71 -3.88 -8.84
CA GLU A 324 14.78 -4.98 -8.57
C GLU A 324 13.60 -4.41 -7.78
N VAL A 325 12.38 -4.75 -8.20
CA VAL A 325 11.13 -4.22 -7.66
C VAL A 325 10.24 -5.37 -7.26
N LEU A 326 9.64 -5.25 -6.09
CA LEU A 326 8.47 -6.01 -5.69
C LEU A 326 7.32 -5.03 -5.52
N ALA A 327 6.26 -5.22 -6.30
CA ALA A 327 5.03 -4.46 -6.22
C ALA A 327 3.86 -5.43 -6.02
N ALA A 328 2.86 -5.07 -5.23
CA ALA A 328 1.68 -5.89 -4.96
C ALA A 328 0.48 -4.99 -4.65
N ASN A 329 -0.65 -5.25 -5.32
CA ASN A 329 -1.86 -4.41 -5.37
C ASN A 329 -1.59 -2.94 -5.75
N MET A 330 -0.41 -2.67 -6.30
CA MET A 330 -0.01 -1.39 -6.85
C MET A 330 0.92 -1.64 -8.05
N TYR A 331 0.92 -0.71 -9.00
CA TYR A 331 1.71 -0.79 -10.24
C TYR A 331 1.62 -2.13 -11.00
N GLY A 332 0.47 -2.81 -10.93
CA GLY A 332 0.18 -4.05 -11.67
C GLY A 332 0.73 -5.34 -11.07
N GLY A 333 1.25 -5.32 -9.84
CA GLY A 333 1.64 -6.54 -9.12
C GLY A 333 0.51 -7.13 -8.29
N ASP A 334 0.50 -8.45 -8.10
CA ASP A 334 -0.46 -9.15 -7.25
C ASP A 334 0.06 -9.30 -5.81
N TRP A 335 -0.81 -9.07 -4.83
CA TRP A 335 -0.53 -9.47 -3.45
C TRP A 335 -0.66 -10.99 -3.28
N GLU A 336 0.44 -11.63 -2.91
CA GLU A 336 0.53 -13.06 -2.52
C GLU A 336 0.83 -13.20 -1.01
N GLU A 337 0.55 -14.37 -0.43
CA GLU A 337 0.76 -14.64 1.00
C GLU A 337 2.19 -14.33 1.49
N ASP A 338 3.20 -14.61 0.67
CA ASP A 338 4.60 -14.39 1.01
C ASP A 338 5.13 -13.01 0.56
N THR A 339 4.27 -12.09 0.13
CA THR A 339 4.68 -10.74 -0.35
C THR A 339 5.50 -10.00 0.69
N VAL A 340 5.05 -10.00 1.95
CA VAL A 340 5.80 -9.36 3.04
C VAL A 340 7.09 -10.09 3.34
N GLU A 341 7.12 -11.42 3.26
CA GLU A 341 8.34 -12.19 3.48
C GLU A 341 9.40 -11.92 2.38
N ARG A 342 8.98 -11.87 1.11
CA ARG A 342 9.82 -11.51 -0.02
C ARG A 342 10.32 -10.07 0.10
N ALA A 343 9.44 -9.13 0.45
CA ALA A 343 9.77 -7.74 0.69
C ALA A 343 10.84 -7.60 1.80
N LEU A 344 10.62 -8.24 2.95
CA LEU A 344 11.56 -8.26 4.06
C LEU A 344 12.89 -8.91 3.68
N TYR A 345 12.88 -9.98 2.88
CA TYR A 345 14.10 -10.59 2.36
C TYR A 345 14.89 -9.60 1.48
N MET A 346 14.22 -8.93 0.53
CA MET A 346 14.83 -7.90 -0.32
C MET A 346 15.42 -6.75 0.51
N VAL A 347 14.68 -6.28 1.52
CA VAL A 347 15.11 -5.24 2.47
C VAL A 347 16.37 -5.67 3.22
N ARG A 348 16.36 -6.86 3.84
CA ARG A 348 17.48 -7.38 4.62
C ARG A 348 18.74 -7.55 3.78
N GLU A 349 18.61 -8.14 2.61
CA GLU A 349 19.71 -8.35 1.67
C GLU A 349 20.32 -7.02 1.20
N SER A 350 19.48 -6.03 0.87
CA SER A 350 19.95 -4.70 0.44
C SER A 350 20.70 -3.97 1.55
N ILE A 351 20.10 -3.92 2.74
CA ILE A 351 20.71 -3.26 3.90
C ILE A 351 22.02 -3.94 4.29
N GLN A 352 22.13 -5.27 4.14
CA GLN A 352 23.41 -5.96 4.36
C GLN A 352 24.50 -5.56 3.38
N ARG A 353 24.16 -5.27 2.12
CA ARG A 353 25.09 -4.71 1.13
C ARG A 353 25.42 -3.24 1.36
N GLY A 354 24.72 -2.56 2.27
CA GLY A 354 24.98 -1.15 2.61
C GLY A 354 24.01 -0.17 1.95
N PHE A 355 22.96 -0.65 1.30
CA PHE A 355 22.00 0.20 0.59
C PHE A 355 20.63 0.17 1.28
N PRO A 356 20.01 1.34 1.54
CA PRO A 356 18.62 1.39 1.96
C PRO A 356 17.70 1.00 0.79
N VAL A 357 16.41 0.92 1.07
CA VAL A 357 15.39 0.45 0.13
C VAL A 357 14.30 1.51 0.02
N VAL A 358 13.83 1.77 -1.20
CA VAL A 358 12.63 2.61 -1.38
C VAL A 358 11.42 1.77 -1.01
N GLY A 359 10.60 2.26 -0.10
CA GLY A 359 9.35 1.64 0.32
C GLY A 359 8.16 2.58 0.07
N TRP A 360 6.96 2.01 -0.05
CA TRP A 360 5.70 2.74 -0.10
C TRP A 360 4.91 2.56 1.20
N ASN A 361 4.09 3.57 1.55
CA ASN A 361 3.20 3.57 2.72
C ASN A 361 3.94 3.19 4.02
N LEU A 362 4.99 3.97 4.35
CA LEU A 362 5.80 3.75 5.55
C LEU A 362 5.19 4.45 6.77
N ASP A 363 5.54 5.72 7.00
CA ASP A 363 4.92 6.62 7.98
C ASP A 363 4.02 7.69 7.36
N ASN A 364 4.16 7.89 6.07
CA ASN A 364 3.21 8.58 5.22
C ASN A 364 2.80 7.68 4.05
N TYR A 365 1.62 7.96 3.47
CA TYR A 365 1.11 7.29 2.27
C TYR A 365 1.82 7.81 1.00
N GLU A 366 3.14 7.69 1.00
CA GLU A 366 4.09 8.19 0.02
C GLU A 366 5.32 7.27 0.00
N HIS A 367 6.22 7.49 -0.96
CA HIS A 367 7.50 6.79 -0.96
C HIS A 367 8.44 7.32 0.12
N GLY A 368 9.14 6.39 0.77
CA GLY A 368 10.14 6.67 1.80
C GLY A 368 11.35 5.74 1.69
N LEU A 369 12.24 5.82 2.69
CA LEU A 369 13.39 4.95 2.82
C LEU A 369 13.25 3.99 3.99
N ILE A 370 13.63 2.74 3.76
CA ILE A 370 13.90 1.74 4.78
C ILE A 370 15.41 1.58 4.88
N TYR A 371 16.01 1.96 6.01
CA TYR A 371 17.46 1.98 6.20
C TYR A 371 17.95 1.04 7.31
N GLY A 372 17.05 0.36 7.99
CA GLY A 372 17.39 -0.63 9.01
C GLY A 372 16.29 -1.65 9.25
N TYR A 373 16.66 -2.74 9.91
CA TYR A 373 15.73 -3.77 10.39
C TYR A 373 16.24 -4.41 11.68
N ASP A 374 15.30 -4.84 12.52
CA ASP A 374 15.53 -5.66 13.70
C ASP A 374 14.49 -6.79 13.75
N ASP A 375 14.88 -8.00 13.36
CA ASP A 375 13.98 -9.16 13.31
C ASP A 375 13.56 -9.65 14.71
N LYS A 376 14.34 -9.35 15.76
CA LYS A 376 13.94 -9.70 17.14
C LYS A 376 12.80 -8.82 17.61
N ARG A 377 12.85 -7.54 17.24
CA ARG A 377 11.82 -6.56 17.56
C ARG A 377 10.70 -6.50 16.52
N ARG A 378 10.89 -7.15 15.36
CA ARG A 378 10.00 -7.12 14.19
C ARG A 378 9.70 -5.69 13.71
N VAL A 379 10.75 -4.88 13.58
CA VAL A 379 10.62 -3.49 13.12
C VAL A 379 11.61 -3.16 12.00
N LEU A 380 11.18 -2.25 11.13
CA LEU A 380 11.98 -1.56 10.12
C LEU A 380 12.31 -0.15 10.62
N ASN A 381 13.53 0.33 10.40
CA ASN A 381 13.85 1.74 10.57
C ASN A 381 13.56 2.47 9.27
N VAL A 382 12.66 3.46 9.33
CA VAL A 382 12.13 4.16 8.17
C VAL A 382 12.34 5.66 8.27
N GLN A 383 12.38 6.34 7.12
CA GLN A 383 12.36 7.80 7.03
C GLN A 383 11.51 8.20 5.82
N ASP A 384 10.58 9.13 6.03
CA ASP A 384 9.78 9.78 4.99
C ASP A 384 9.39 11.21 5.44
N ILE A 385 8.43 11.83 4.75
CA ILE A 385 7.98 13.20 5.03
C ILE A 385 7.41 13.38 6.45
N ASN A 386 6.83 12.34 7.06
CA ASN A 386 6.34 12.36 8.44
C ASN A 386 7.42 11.90 9.42
N ALA A 387 8.22 10.90 9.02
CA ALA A 387 9.33 10.35 9.78
C ALA A 387 10.69 11.01 9.45
N GLN A 388 10.77 12.35 9.40
CA GLN A 388 11.96 13.05 8.87
C GLN A 388 13.25 12.81 9.67
N ASN A 389 13.13 12.49 10.95
CA ASN A 389 14.26 12.18 11.85
C ASN A 389 14.40 10.66 12.11
N GLY A 390 13.73 9.84 11.30
CA GLY A 390 13.62 8.40 11.49
C GLY A 390 12.45 8.01 12.37
N ALA A 391 11.82 6.89 12.04
CA ALA A 391 10.81 6.22 12.83
C ALA A 391 11.01 4.69 12.77
N GLU A 392 10.22 3.97 13.55
CA GLU A 392 10.11 2.51 13.46
C GLU A 392 8.75 2.14 12.87
N LEU A 393 8.75 1.19 11.94
CA LEU A 393 7.57 0.60 11.34
C LEU A 393 7.53 -0.88 11.71
N SER A 394 6.42 -1.38 12.25
CA SER A 394 6.31 -2.81 12.56
C SER A 394 6.24 -3.65 11.27
N TYR A 395 6.68 -4.91 11.33
CA TYR A 395 6.54 -5.83 10.19
C TYR A 395 5.08 -6.13 9.86
N ASP A 396 4.18 -6.02 10.84
CA ASP A 396 2.78 -6.32 10.68
C ASP A 396 2.07 -5.19 9.92
N ASP A 397 2.47 -3.94 10.19
CA ASP A 397 1.99 -2.74 9.48
C ASP A 397 2.61 -2.58 8.08
N PHE A 398 3.73 -3.25 7.79
CA PHE A 398 4.44 -3.08 6.52
C PHE A 398 3.61 -3.57 5.33
N GLY A 399 3.17 -2.62 4.50
CA GLY A 399 2.25 -2.83 3.38
C GLY A 399 0.78 -3.06 3.77
N ARG A 400 0.44 -2.82 5.04
CA ARG A 400 -0.93 -2.97 5.59
C ARG A 400 -1.39 -1.76 6.41
N ARG A 401 -0.59 -0.70 6.44
CA ARG A 401 -0.83 0.45 7.31
C ARG A 401 -2.09 1.21 6.87
N PRO A 402 -3.05 1.46 7.77
CA PRO A 402 -4.28 2.20 7.47
C PRO A 402 -4.03 3.62 6.95
N LEU A 403 -4.86 4.09 6.02
CA LEU A 403 -4.84 5.45 5.49
C LEU A 403 -5.83 6.32 6.26
N HIS A 404 -5.33 7.33 6.99
CA HIS A 404 -6.13 8.21 7.85
C HIS A 404 -7.00 7.46 8.88
N GLY A 405 -6.56 6.27 9.31
CA GLY A 405 -7.30 5.41 10.22
C GLY A 405 -8.34 4.51 9.55
N ASN A 406 -8.51 4.61 8.22
CA ASN A 406 -9.34 3.68 7.46
C ASN A 406 -8.47 2.50 6.98
N PRO A 407 -8.95 1.25 7.10
CA PRO A 407 -8.30 0.10 6.48
C PRO A 407 -8.12 0.34 4.98
N ILE A 408 -6.99 -0.13 4.46
CA ILE A 408 -6.72 -0.16 3.03
C ILE A 408 -6.57 -1.62 2.59
N ASP A 409 -6.82 -1.90 1.31
CA ASP A 409 -6.33 -3.13 0.72
C ASP A 409 -4.81 -3.16 0.86
N PRO A 410 -4.21 -4.27 1.32
CA PRO A 410 -2.76 -4.37 1.45
C PRO A 410 -2.09 -4.04 0.13
N GLU A 411 -1.09 -3.18 0.18
CA GLU A 411 -0.32 -2.77 -0.98
C GLU A 411 1.14 -2.71 -0.60
N MET A 412 2.01 -3.09 -1.52
CA MET A 412 3.44 -3.13 -1.27
C MET A 412 4.17 -2.60 -2.47
N PHE A 413 5.14 -1.72 -2.22
CA PHE A 413 6.17 -1.42 -3.19
C PHE A 413 7.52 -1.34 -2.48
N VAL A 414 8.45 -2.12 -3.00
CA VAL A 414 9.83 -2.22 -2.52
C VAL A 414 10.74 -2.19 -3.72
N LEU A 415 11.58 -1.16 -3.81
CA LEU A 415 12.60 -1.03 -4.86
C LEU A 415 13.98 -1.05 -4.23
N VAL A 416 14.80 -2.02 -4.65
CA VAL A 416 16.19 -2.15 -4.25
C VAL A 416 17.12 -1.79 -5.41
N LEU A 417 18.17 -1.03 -5.11
CA LEU A 417 19.26 -0.78 -6.03
C LEU A 417 20.45 -1.68 -5.70
N ARG A 418 21.11 -2.18 -6.75
CA ARG A 418 22.37 -2.93 -6.65
C ARG A 418 23.42 -2.23 -7.50
N GLU A 419 24.49 -1.76 -6.88
CA GLU A 419 25.60 -1.17 -7.62
C GLU A 419 26.36 -2.25 -8.40
N ARG A 420 26.65 -1.99 -9.68
CA ARG A 420 27.34 -2.91 -10.57
C ARG A 420 28.85 -2.82 -10.35
N SER A 421 29.53 -3.96 -10.29
CA SER A 421 30.98 -4.04 -10.10
C SER A 421 31.80 -3.70 -11.36
N GLU A 422 31.20 -3.77 -12.54
CA GLU A 422 31.90 -3.76 -13.84
C GLU A 422 31.84 -2.43 -14.60
N THR A 423 31.06 -1.45 -14.15
CA THR A 423 31.03 -0.14 -14.81
C THR A 423 32.07 0.78 -14.18
N PRO A 424 33.07 1.29 -14.95
CA PRO A 424 33.95 2.33 -14.44
C PRO A 424 33.06 3.47 -14.00
N HIS A 425 33.26 3.91 -12.76
CA HIS A 425 32.43 4.87 -12.05
C HIS A 425 31.78 5.85 -13.01
N ALA A 426 30.43 5.88 -13.06
CA ALA A 426 29.72 7.05 -13.56
C ALA A 426 30.26 8.21 -12.72
N HIS A 427 31.28 8.90 -13.25
CA HIS A 427 31.90 10.03 -12.60
C HIS A 427 30.94 11.17 -12.88
N LEU A 428 30.07 11.43 -11.90
CA LEU A 428 29.04 12.47 -11.92
C LEU A 428 29.63 13.81 -11.48
N SER A 429 30.96 13.94 -11.42
CA SER A 429 31.63 15.18 -11.03
C SER A 429 31.41 16.26 -12.09
N VAL A 430 30.94 17.43 -11.67
CA VAL A 430 30.73 18.61 -12.54
C VAL A 430 32.04 19.38 -12.78
N THR A 431 33.10 19.00 -12.07
CA THR A 431 34.45 19.55 -12.24
C THR A 431 35.34 18.55 -12.97
N ARG A 432 36.03 19.03 -14.01
CA ARG A 432 36.97 18.29 -14.84
C ARG A 432 38.23 17.96 -14.04
N TYR A 433 38.67 16.69 -14.04
CA TYR A 433 40.01 16.32 -13.61
C TYR A 433 40.79 15.53 -14.69
N THR A 434 40.12 14.89 -15.67
CA THR A 434 40.72 14.06 -16.75
C THR A 434 39.87 13.95 -18.04
N GLU A 435 40.46 13.46 -19.15
CA GLU A 435 39.72 13.16 -20.41
C GLU A 435 38.70 12.04 -20.25
N GLN A 436 39.01 11.03 -19.44
CA GLN A 436 38.10 9.90 -19.18
C GLN A 436 36.82 10.36 -18.47
N GLU A 437 36.93 11.31 -17.53
CA GLU A 437 35.76 11.87 -16.83
C GLU A 437 34.87 12.71 -17.75
N ASP A 438 35.44 13.46 -18.71
CA ASP A 438 34.67 14.16 -19.74
C ASP A 438 33.90 13.15 -20.62
N ALA A 439 34.59 12.12 -21.11
CA ALA A 439 33.93 11.07 -21.90
C ALA A 439 32.79 10.37 -21.14
N ASN A 440 32.99 10.11 -19.84
CA ASN A 440 31.96 9.54 -18.98
C ASN A 440 30.77 10.50 -18.82
N TYR A 441 31.02 11.77 -18.49
CA TYR A 441 29.96 12.79 -18.37
C TYR A 441 29.15 12.91 -19.65
N ARG A 442 29.81 13.06 -20.80
CA ARG A 442 29.16 13.19 -22.11
C ARG A 442 28.26 11.98 -22.41
N ASN A 443 28.74 10.77 -22.13
CA ASN A 443 27.96 9.55 -22.35
C ASN A 443 26.78 9.43 -21.38
N THR A 444 26.97 9.70 -20.08
CA THR A 444 25.89 9.67 -19.09
C THR A 444 24.80 10.69 -19.43
N LEU A 445 25.19 11.93 -19.77
CA LEU A 445 24.27 12.98 -20.16
C LEU A 445 23.52 12.64 -21.45
N LYS A 446 24.22 12.18 -22.49
CA LYS A 446 23.61 11.76 -23.75
C LYS A 446 22.57 10.67 -23.53
N ASN A 447 22.89 9.66 -22.74
CA ASN A 447 21.97 8.54 -22.47
C ASN A 447 20.74 9.02 -21.69
N ALA A 448 20.95 9.85 -20.66
CA ALA A 448 19.86 10.41 -19.87
C ALA A 448 18.90 11.29 -20.70
N LEU A 449 19.44 12.19 -21.53
CA LEU A 449 18.62 13.07 -22.36
C LEU A 449 17.95 12.32 -23.52
N SER A 450 18.57 11.26 -24.03
CA SER A 450 17.92 10.34 -24.98
C SER A 450 16.70 9.66 -24.37
N LEU A 451 16.80 9.21 -23.11
CA LEU A 451 15.68 8.60 -22.37
C LEU A 451 14.57 9.61 -22.09
N ALA A 452 14.94 10.84 -21.70
CA ALA A 452 13.98 11.92 -21.50
C ALA A 452 13.24 12.26 -22.81
N ALA A 453 13.94 12.37 -23.93
CA ALA A 453 13.34 12.64 -25.23
C ALA A 453 12.34 11.54 -25.63
N ARG A 454 12.71 10.26 -25.48
CA ARG A 454 11.83 9.10 -25.71
C ARG A 454 10.56 9.18 -24.86
N HIS A 455 10.68 9.47 -23.56
CA HIS A 455 9.52 9.66 -22.67
C HIS A 455 8.60 10.80 -23.15
N ILE A 456 9.18 11.95 -23.51
CA ILE A 456 8.42 13.13 -23.97
C ILE A 456 7.66 12.82 -25.28
N GLU A 457 8.23 11.95 -26.12
CA GLU A 457 7.63 11.45 -27.37
C GLU A 457 6.55 10.38 -27.18
N GLY A 458 6.38 9.87 -25.95
CA GLY A 458 5.37 8.87 -25.63
C GLY A 458 5.88 7.42 -25.55
N ASP A 459 7.20 7.20 -25.58
CA ASP A 459 7.79 5.87 -25.38
C ASP A 459 7.73 5.47 -23.90
N GLY A 460 7.77 4.16 -23.64
CA GLY A 460 7.85 3.62 -22.29
C GLY A 460 6.51 3.41 -21.61
N LEU A 461 5.37 3.65 -22.25
CA LEU A 461 4.08 3.12 -21.79
C LEU A 461 3.63 2.00 -22.73
N THR A 462 3.28 0.85 -22.16
CA THR A 462 2.79 -0.31 -22.91
C THR A 462 1.33 -0.61 -22.53
N GLY A 463 0.46 -0.77 -23.54
CA GLY A 463 -0.97 -1.05 -23.34
C GLY A 463 -1.90 0.08 -23.79
N ASP A 464 -3.21 -0.19 -23.77
CA ASP A 464 -4.28 0.72 -24.20
C ASP A 464 -5.24 1.08 -23.06
N ASP A 465 -4.71 1.20 -21.84
CA ASP A 465 -5.48 1.50 -20.63
C ASP A 465 -5.71 3.01 -20.40
N GLY A 466 -5.55 3.81 -21.45
CA GLY A 466 -5.78 5.26 -21.42
C GLY A 466 -4.62 6.09 -20.85
N ARG A 467 -3.56 5.46 -20.33
CA ARG A 467 -2.37 6.17 -19.83
C ARG A 467 -1.59 6.85 -20.95
N LYS A 468 -1.07 8.04 -20.66
CA LYS A 468 -0.25 8.85 -21.57
C LYS A 468 0.93 9.46 -20.83
N ASN A 469 2.03 9.66 -21.55
CA ASN A 469 3.21 10.34 -21.06
C ASN A 469 3.72 11.41 -22.03
N GLY A 470 4.56 12.31 -21.52
CA GLY A 470 5.19 13.35 -22.32
C GLY A 470 4.19 14.39 -22.86
N ILE A 471 4.36 14.78 -24.13
CA ILE A 471 3.46 15.75 -24.79
C ILE A 471 2.02 15.20 -24.87
N ALA A 472 1.87 13.88 -25.10
CA ALA A 472 0.56 13.24 -25.17
C ALA A 472 -0.18 13.27 -23.81
N ALA A 473 0.54 13.31 -22.69
CA ALA A 473 -0.06 13.51 -21.38
C ALA A 473 -0.66 14.92 -21.23
N ILE A 474 0.02 15.94 -21.75
CA ILE A 474 -0.50 17.31 -21.72
C ILE A 474 -1.75 17.43 -22.61
N ASP A 475 -1.74 16.75 -23.76
CA ASP A 475 -2.92 16.64 -24.63
C ASP A 475 -4.10 15.94 -23.91
N ALA A 476 -3.83 14.89 -23.14
CA ALA A 476 -4.84 14.21 -22.33
C ALA A 476 -5.38 15.11 -21.20
N TRP A 477 -4.55 15.94 -20.56
CA TRP A 477 -5.03 16.94 -19.59
C TRP A 477 -5.97 17.95 -20.23
N ILE A 478 -5.59 18.49 -21.39
CA ILE A 478 -6.44 19.45 -22.12
C ILE A 478 -7.79 18.80 -22.40
N ALA A 479 -7.80 17.56 -22.92
CA ALA A 479 -9.02 16.82 -23.18
C ALA A 479 -9.85 16.60 -21.90
N ALA A 480 -9.21 16.25 -20.78
CA ALA A 480 -9.89 16.05 -19.50
C ALA A 480 -10.57 17.33 -18.97
N PHE A 481 -9.95 18.51 -19.15
CA PHE A 481 -10.59 19.78 -18.84
C PHE A 481 -11.74 20.08 -19.80
N GLU A 482 -11.56 19.85 -21.11
CA GLU A 482 -12.59 20.06 -22.12
C GLU A 482 -13.84 19.22 -21.86
N THR A 483 -13.66 17.95 -21.46
CA THR A 483 -14.74 16.99 -21.16
C THR A 483 -15.20 16.99 -19.70
N GLU A 484 -14.61 17.82 -18.84
CA GLU A 484 -14.94 17.91 -17.40
C GLU A 484 -14.61 16.63 -16.61
N ALA A 485 -13.74 15.78 -17.16
CA ALA A 485 -13.23 14.58 -16.52
C ALA A 485 -12.02 14.85 -15.59
N ALA A 486 -11.39 16.03 -15.67
CA ALA A 486 -10.23 16.37 -14.85
C ALA A 486 -10.60 16.36 -13.36
N HIS A 487 -9.98 15.46 -12.58
CA HIS A 487 -10.26 15.35 -11.16
C HIS A 487 -9.54 16.44 -10.36
N ARG A 488 -10.27 17.11 -9.46
CA ARG A 488 -9.77 18.24 -8.66
C ARG A 488 -8.51 17.91 -7.85
N PHE A 489 -8.55 16.80 -7.09
CA PHE A 489 -7.42 16.41 -6.25
C PHE A 489 -6.20 16.01 -7.10
N PHE A 490 -6.41 15.17 -8.13
CA PHE A 490 -5.33 14.68 -8.99
C PHE A 490 -4.65 15.81 -9.75
N THR A 491 -5.42 16.77 -10.26
CA THR A 491 -4.89 18.00 -10.86
C THR A 491 -3.94 18.72 -9.89
N SER A 492 -4.39 19.01 -8.66
CA SER A 492 -3.58 19.75 -7.69
C SER A 492 -2.32 19.00 -7.25
N TYR A 493 -2.43 17.68 -7.05
CA TYR A 493 -1.32 16.83 -6.61
C TYR A 493 -0.28 16.63 -7.73
N ASN A 494 -0.72 16.35 -8.96
CA ASN A 494 0.17 16.18 -10.11
C ASN A 494 0.92 17.50 -10.43
N LEU A 495 0.27 18.67 -10.26
CA LEU A 495 0.93 19.98 -10.37
C LEU A 495 1.99 20.23 -9.30
N LEU A 496 1.73 19.84 -8.04
CA LEU A 496 2.71 19.93 -6.95
C LEU A 496 3.95 19.09 -7.29
N TRP A 497 3.73 17.85 -7.72
CA TRP A 497 4.77 16.90 -8.11
C TRP A 497 5.61 17.41 -9.29
N LEU A 498 4.95 17.81 -10.37
CA LEU A 498 5.59 18.32 -11.58
C LEU A 498 6.43 19.55 -11.25
N THR A 499 5.85 20.59 -10.64
CA THR A 499 6.61 21.80 -10.32
C THR A 499 7.81 21.52 -9.39
N SER A 500 7.69 20.59 -8.45
CA SER A 500 8.77 20.27 -7.51
C SER A 500 10.02 19.64 -8.15
N THR A 501 9.85 18.94 -9.28
CA THR A 501 10.96 18.33 -10.03
C THR A 501 11.50 19.27 -11.11
N ARG A 502 10.63 20.03 -11.79
CA ARG A 502 11.00 20.87 -12.94
C ARG A 502 11.94 22.01 -12.60
N GLN A 503 11.82 22.57 -11.40
CA GLN A 503 12.72 23.61 -10.91
C GLN A 503 14.21 23.20 -10.98
N TYR A 504 14.51 21.90 -10.83
CA TYR A 504 15.88 21.40 -10.83
C TYR A 504 16.51 21.33 -12.23
N LEU A 505 15.71 21.24 -13.29
CA LEU A 505 16.20 21.24 -14.68
C LEU A 505 16.99 22.52 -14.96
N ILE A 506 16.44 23.67 -14.56
CA ILE A 506 17.05 24.99 -14.76
C ILE A 506 18.42 25.03 -14.09
N SER A 507 18.47 24.68 -12.79
CA SER A 507 19.73 24.69 -12.03
C SER A 507 20.78 23.76 -12.61
N PHE A 508 20.38 22.56 -13.07
CA PHE A 508 21.29 21.59 -13.66
C PHE A 508 21.90 22.10 -14.97
N PHE A 509 21.06 22.57 -15.89
CA PHE A 509 21.50 23.03 -17.21
C PHE A 509 22.36 24.29 -17.09
N THR A 510 21.96 25.27 -16.27
CA THR A 510 22.76 26.48 -16.00
C THR A 510 24.11 26.13 -15.36
N GLN A 511 24.12 25.27 -14.34
CA GLN A 511 25.37 24.87 -13.67
C GLN A 511 26.29 24.12 -14.63
N SER A 512 25.75 23.20 -15.44
CA SER A 512 26.51 22.43 -16.42
C SER A 512 27.12 23.32 -17.51
N ALA A 513 26.43 24.37 -17.94
CA ALA A 513 26.97 25.37 -18.86
C ALA A 513 28.16 26.15 -18.27
N ILE A 514 28.02 26.60 -17.02
CA ILE A 514 29.01 27.45 -16.34
C ILE A 514 30.25 26.66 -15.92
N THR A 515 30.08 25.43 -15.47
CA THR A 515 31.19 24.63 -14.92
C THR A 515 31.73 23.64 -15.94
N HIS A 516 30.96 22.62 -16.30
CA HIS A 516 31.44 21.55 -17.14
C HIS A 516 31.78 22.02 -18.56
N CYS A 517 30.82 22.66 -19.25
CA CYS A 517 31.00 23.08 -20.65
C CYS A 517 32.13 24.11 -20.81
N THR A 518 32.23 25.05 -19.87
CA THR A 518 33.35 26.01 -19.82
C THR A 518 34.68 25.31 -19.56
N GLY A 519 34.71 24.33 -18.65
CA GLY A 519 35.91 23.56 -18.32
C GLY A 519 36.45 22.69 -19.46
N ILE A 520 35.58 22.21 -20.35
CA ILE A 520 35.95 21.45 -21.56
C ILE A 520 36.01 22.32 -22.83
N GLN A 521 35.71 23.62 -22.72
CA GLN A 521 35.67 24.57 -23.84
C GLN A 521 34.72 24.18 -24.98
N ASP A 522 33.62 23.51 -24.66
CA ASP A 522 32.59 23.14 -25.64
C ASP A 522 31.51 24.22 -25.69
N HIS A 523 31.75 25.25 -26.51
CA HIS A 523 30.86 26.41 -26.64
C HIS A 523 29.50 26.07 -27.24
N THR A 524 29.43 25.07 -28.13
CA THR A 524 28.17 24.60 -28.71
C THR A 524 27.32 23.93 -27.63
N LEU A 525 27.90 23.01 -26.85
CA LEU A 525 27.19 22.40 -25.73
C LEU A 525 26.80 23.45 -24.70
N GLN A 526 27.68 24.41 -24.41
CA GLN A 526 27.38 25.52 -23.49
C GLN A 526 26.14 26.32 -23.93
N HIS A 527 26.04 26.69 -25.20
CA HIS A 527 24.88 27.40 -25.75
C HIS A 527 23.60 26.56 -25.60
N LEU A 528 23.65 25.29 -26.04
CA LEU A 528 22.51 24.38 -25.96
C LEU A 528 22.03 24.14 -24.52
N MET A 529 22.95 24.08 -23.56
CA MET A 529 22.63 23.98 -22.13
C MET A 529 21.91 25.23 -21.62
N LEU A 530 22.35 26.43 -22.02
CA LEU A 530 21.69 27.68 -21.64
C LEU A 530 20.31 27.81 -22.30
N GLU A 531 20.18 27.38 -23.55
CA GLU A 531 18.90 27.32 -24.26
C GLU A 531 17.92 26.35 -23.56
N ALA A 532 18.39 25.17 -23.14
CA ALA A 532 17.58 24.23 -22.37
C ALA A 532 17.12 24.85 -21.04
N ALA A 533 18.00 25.57 -20.33
CA ALA A 533 17.65 26.25 -19.09
C ALA A 533 16.55 27.31 -19.29
N ASP A 534 16.62 28.10 -20.37
CA ASP A 534 15.62 29.13 -20.69
C ASP A 534 14.25 28.52 -21.04
N VAL A 535 14.25 27.48 -21.87
CA VAL A 535 13.02 26.78 -22.27
C VAL A 535 12.35 26.13 -21.07
N TYR A 536 13.10 25.44 -20.21
CA TYR A 536 12.55 24.82 -19.01
C TYR A 536 12.15 25.85 -17.93
N LEU A 537 12.77 27.03 -17.90
CA LEU A 537 12.28 28.15 -17.07
C LEU A 537 10.91 28.64 -17.54
N SER A 538 10.71 28.78 -18.86
CA SER A 538 9.40 29.13 -19.44
C SER A 538 8.34 28.05 -19.19
N SER A 539 8.70 26.77 -19.32
CA SER A 539 7.82 25.66 -18.96
C SER A 539 7.44 25.72 -17.48
N TYR A 540 8.45 25.77 -16.58
CA TYR A 540 8.26 25.80 -15.13
C TYR A 540 7.33 26.92 -14.68
N ARG A 541 7.51 28.14 -15.20
CA ARG A 541 6.62 29.28 -14.89
C ARG A 541 5.16 28.99 -15.23
N THR A 542 4.92 28.35 -16.37
CA THR A 542 3.56 27.99 -16.82
C THR A 542 2.93 26.97 -15.87
N TRP A 543 3.70 25.97 -15.46
CA TRP A 543 3.25 24.98 -14.47
C TRP A 543 3.01 25.58 -13.08
N VAL A 544 3.82 26.55 -12.66
CA VAL A 544 3.61 27.28 -11.39
C VAL A 544 2.30 28.06 -11.42
N TYR A 545 1.98 28.76 -12.51
CA TYR A 545 0.69 29.45 -12.65
C TYR A 545 -0.50 28.48 -12.56
N LEU A 546 -0.41 27.32 -13.21
CA LEU A 546 -1.43 26.27 -13.06
C LEU A 546 -1.54 25.80 -11.61
N ARG A 547 -0.43 25.57 -10.91
CA ARG A 547 -0.43 25.18 -9.49
C ARG A 547 -1.06 26.22 -8.59
N GLU A 548 -0.85 27.51 -8.86
CA GLU A 548 -1.48 28.61 -8.11
C GLU A 548 -3.01 28.63 -8.32
N MET A 549 -3.48 28.28 -9.52
CA MET A 549 -4.92 28.14 -9.80
C MET A 549 -5.55 26.91 -9.12
N PHE A 550 -4.79 25.82 -9.00
CA PHE A 550 -5.25 24.55 -8.40
C PHE A 550 -4.37 24.16 -7.20
N PRO A 551 -4.46 24.87 -6.07
CA PRO A 551 -3.54 24.70 -4.94
C PRO A 551 -3.77 23.38 -4.20
N PHE A 552 -2.72 22.63 -3.91
CA PHE A 552 -2.77 21.41 -3.08
C PHE A 552 -2.98 21.75 -1.58
N PRO A 553 -3.72 20.92 -0.79
CA PRO A 553 -4.40 19.67 -1.18
C PRO A 553 -5.83 19.85 -1.68
N GLN A 554 -6.43 21.02 -1.52
CA GLN A 554 -7.85 21.17 -1.81
C GLN A 554 -8.13 21.20 -3.31
N GLY A 555 -7.23 21.71 -4.14
CA GLY A 555 -7.44 22.01 -5.55
C GLY A 555 -8.50 23.11 -5.77
N ALA A 556 -8.91 23.30 -7.01
CA ALA A 556 -10.05 24.17 -7.39
C ALA A 556 -11.06 23.40 -8.25
N ASP A 557 -12.25 23.97 -8.44
CA ASP A 557 -13.28 23.37 -9.28
C ASP A 557 -12.81 23.35 -10.75
N THR A 558 -12.55 22.15 -11.27
CA THR A 558 -12.08 21.92 -12.65
C THR A 558 -13.19 22.11 -13.68
N THR A 559 -14.45 22.24 -13.25
CA THR A 559 -15.62 22.47 -14.10
C THR A 559 -16.03 23.94 -14.18
N ASP A 560 -15.48 24.81 -13.33
CA ASP A 560 -15.73 26.25 -13.38
C ASP A 560 -15.32 26.80 -14.77
N PRO A 561 -16.24 27.45 -15.53
CA PRO A 561 -15.97 27.85 -16.91
C PRO A 561 -14.76 28.77 -17.08
N ARG A 562 -14.49 29.65 -16.10
CA ARG A 562 -13.38 30.60 -16.16
C ARG A 562 -12.07 29.88 -15.87
N LEU A 563 -12.00 29.11 -14.78
CA LEU A 563 -10.81 28.35 -14.42
C LEU A 563 -10.46 27.32 -15.49
N LYS A 564 -11.45 26.59 -16.01
CA LYS A 564 -11.31 25.65 -17.13
C LYS A 564 -10.71 26.33 -18.36
N PHE A 565 -11.27 27.47 -18.77
CA PHE A 565 -10.76 28.22 -19.93
C PHE A 565 -9.28 28.63 -19.74
N GLU A 566 -8.96 29.21 -18.58
CA GLU A 566 -7.61 29.68 -18.25
C GLU A 566 -6.61 28.51 -18.14
N ALA A 567 -7.01 27.40 -17.53
CA ALA A 567 -6.21 26.18 -17.41
C ALA A 567 -5.86 25.62 -18.79
N ILE A 568 -6.83 25.54 -19.71
CA ILE A 568 -6.59 25.05 -21.09
C ILE A 568 -5.59 25.95 -21.83
N GLN A 569 -5.64 27.27 -21.66
CA GLN A 569 -4.67 28.18 -22.29
C GLN A 569 -3.26 27.96 -21.74
N LEU A 570 -3.12 27.81 -20.42
CA LEU A 570 -1.83 27.53 -19.79
C LEU A 570 -1.30 26.15 -20.19
N LEU A 571 -2.15 25.12 -20.27
CA LEU A 571 -1.74 23.79 -20.74
C LEU A 571 -1.25 23.80 -22.19
N LYS A 572 -1.90 24.56 -23.09
CA LYS A 572 -1.41 24.76 -24.46
C LYS A 572 -0.05 25.44 -24.50
N LYS A 573 0.18 26.42 -23.62
CA LYS A 573 1.49 27.07 -23.48
C LYS A 573 2.55 26.12 -22.93
N ALA A 574 2.21 25.32 -21.92
CA ALA A 574 3.10 24.32 -21.34
C ALA A 574 3.48 23.27 -22.39
N ARG A 575 2.49 22.77 -23.15
CA ARG A 575 2.69 21.85 -24.28
C ARG A 575 3.70 22.39 -25.29
N GLN A 576 3.56 23.66 -25.68
CA GLN A 576 4.48 24.29 -26.62
C GLN A 576 5.90 24.40 -26.04
N ALA A 577 6.03 24.79 -24.76
CA ALA A 577 7.32 24.88 -24.10
C ALA A 577 8.01 23.51 -23.98
N GLU A 578 7.28 22.45 -23.63
CA GLU A 578 7.81 21.08 -23.56
C GLU A 578 8.19 20.54 -24.94
N ALA A 579 7.43 20.88 -26.00
CA ALA A 579 7.80 20.53 -27.38
C ALA A 579 9.06 21.25 -27.85
N THR A 580 9.24 22.53 -27.49
CA THR A 580 10.51 23.23 -27.74
C THR A 580 11.65 22.60 -26.93
N GLY A 581 11.39 22.22 -25.68
CA GLY A 581 12.36 21.55 -24.82
C GLY A 581 12.85 20.24 -25.45
N LEU A 582 11.94 19.43 -25.98
CA LEU A 582 12.28 18.20 -26.71
C LEU A 582 13.24 18.45 -27.88
N THR A 583 13.04 19.52 -28.66
CA THR A 583 13.95 19.89 -29.76
C THR A 583 15.35 20.18 -29.22
N VAL A 584 15.46 21.02 -28.19
CA VAL A 584 16.76 21.37 -27.58
C VAL A 584 17.45 20.13 -26.99
N LEU A 585 16.70 19.22 -26.35
CA LEU A 585 17.25 17.96 -25.85
C LEU A 585 17.84 17.10 -26.98
N ARG A 586 17.14 17.02 -28.13
CA ARG A 586 17.62 16.30 -29.30
C ARG A 586 18.87 16.93 -29.88
N ASP A 587 18.97 18.26 -29.90
CA ASP A 587 20.16 18.97 -30.38
C ASP A 587 21.36 18.71 -29.47
N ILE A 588 21.16 18.71 -28.14
CA ILE A 588 22.19 18.30 -27.17
C ILE A 588 22.64 16.87 -27.44
N VAL A 589 21.70 15.93 -27.58
CA VAL A 589 22.01 14.52 -27.86
C VAL A 589 22.75 14.37 -29.18
N GLY A 590 22.36 15.11 -30.21
CA GLY A 590 23.01 15.13 -31.53
C GLY A 590 24.45 15.58 -31.45
N HIS A 591 24.70 16.70 -30.76
CA HIS A 591 26.05 17.22 -30.50
C HIS A 591 26.91 16.23 -29.71
N LEU A 592 26.38 15.67 -28.63
CA LEU A 592 27.09 14.65 -27.81
C LEU A 592 27.34 13.34 -28.55
N SER A 593 26.60 13.06 -29.63
CA SER A 593 26.78 11.89 -30.48
C SER A 593 27.77 12.11 -31.63
N GLY A 594 28.32 13.31 -31.78
CA GLY A 594 29.20 13.67 -32.90
C GLY A 594 28.45 13.84 -34.24
N ARG A 595 27.12 13.96 -34.22
CA ARG A 595 26.32 14.30 -35.41
C ARG A 595 26.28 15.83 -35.52
N HIS A 596 27.27 16.42 -36.18
CA HIS A 596 27.14 17.79 -36.64
C HIS A 596 26.05 17.84 -37.71
N THR A 597 24.89 18.41 -37.38
CA THR A 597 24.02 18.98 -38.41
C THR A 597 24.73 20.23 -38.93
N GLU A 598 25.55 20.06 -39.96
CA GLU A 598 25.77 21.13 -40.93
C GLU A 598 24.39 21.50 -41.48
N THR A 599 23.76 22.54 -40.93
CA THR A 599 22.86 23.47 -41.63
C THR A 599 22.19 24.38 -40.61
N SER A 600 22.83 25.52 -40.32
CA SER A 600 22.12 26.77 -40.12
C SER A 600 22.98 27.90 -40.68
N PRO A 601 22.44 28.78 -41.56
CA PRO A 601 23.20 29.89 -42.11
C PRO A 601 23.54 30.91 -41.01
N PRO A 602 24.57 31.75 -41.22
CA PRO A 602 24.97 32.75 -40.23
C PRO A 602 23.80 33.68 -39.91
N ILE A 603 23.56 33.88 -38.61
CA ILE A 603 22.61 34.84 -38.07
C ILE A 603 23.03 36.23 -38.56
N THR A 604 22.23 36.81 -39.45
CA THR A 604 22.31 38.24 -39.76
C THR A 604 21.83 39.05 -38.57
N GLU A 605 22.63 40.03 -38.20
CA GLU A 605 22.38 41.04 -37.17
C GLU A 605 20.94 41.57 -37.26
N ARG A 606 20.13 41.34 -36.22
CA ARG A 606 18.94 42.14 -35.99
C ARG A 606 19.34 43.42 -35.26
N THR A 607 19.36 44.49 -36.04
CA THR A 607 19.45 45.87 -35.63
C THR A 607 18.44 46.18 -34.52
N ILE A 608 18.94 46.79 -33.45
CA ILE A 608 18.14 47.46 -32.43
C ILE A 608 17.42 48.63 -33.11
N GLY A 609 16.09 48.66 -33.00
CA GLY A 609 15.21 49.73 -33.43
C GLY A 609 13.97 49.76 -32.56
#